data_AF-G5A8W0-F1
#
_entry.id   AF-G5A8W0-F1
#
_cell.length_a   1.000
_cell.length_b   1.000
_cell.length_c   1.000
_cell.angle_alpha   90.00
_cell.angle_beta   90.00
_cell.angle_gamma   90.00
#
_symmetry.space_group_name_H-M   'P 1'
#
loop_
_entity.id
_entity.type
_entity.pdbx_description
1 polymer ?
#
loop_
_entity_poly.entity_id
_entity_poly.type
_entity_poly.pdbx_seq_one_letter_code
_entity_poly.pdbx_strand_id
1 'polypeptide(L)' 'MAESQDKQKEHADNLPTHAVSAVFKTKLRPRLIGPFKVVVKKGLAYTLNLPKKMRAHPVYYVGLLKPYQDPMKVQME' A
#
# COMPACT_ATOMS: atom_id res chain seq x y z
N MET A 1 9.48 -23.60 0.92
CA MET A 1 9.44 -22.38 0.05
C MET A 1 8.06 -21.73 -0.05
N ALA A 2 6.96 -22.35 0.40
CA ALA A 2 5.60 -21.79 0.31
C ALA A 2 5.10 -21.01 1.55
N GLU A 3 5.82 -21.10 2.68
CA GLU A 3 5.33 -20.65 4.00
C GLU A 3 5.55 -19.15 4.28
N SER A 4 6.44 -18.50 3.52
CA SER A 4 6.74 -17.06 3.68
C SER A 4 5.73 -16.15 2.99
N GLN A 5 4.84 -16.69 2.14
CA GLN A 5 3.83 -15.90 1.42
C GLN A 5 2.56 -15.66 2.25
N ASP A 6 2.27 -16.52 3.22
CA ASP A 6 1.03 -16.46 4.00
C ASP A 6 1.07 -15.35 5.07
N LYS A 7 2.23 -15.17 5.73
CA LYS A 7 2.44 -14.08 6.71
C LYS A 7 2.30 -12.67 6.11
N GLN A 8 2.61 -12.50 4.83
CA GLN A 8 2.50 -11.19 4.18
C GLN A 8 1.09 -10.90 3.63
N LYS A 9 0.27 -11.95 3.46
CA LYS A 9 -1.15 -11.83 3.09
C LYS A 9 -1.99 -11.36 4.28
N GLU A 10 -1.66 -11.81 5.49
CA GLU A 10 -2.32 -11.38 6.74
C GLU A 10 -2.25 -9.86 6.95
N HIS A 11 -1.15 -9.21 6.58
CA HIS A 11 -0.99 -7.75 6.78
C HIS A 11 -1.88 -6.87 5.89
N ALA A 12 -2.31 -7.34 4.72
CA ALA A 12 -3.19 -6.56 3.84
C ALA A 12 -4.65 -6.60 4.31
N ASP A 13 -5.08 -7.73 4.86
CA ASP A 13 -6.43 -7.94 5.38
C ASP A 13 -6.59 -7.40 6.82
N ASN A 14 -5.49 -7.34 7.59
CA ASN A 14 -5.43 -6.77 8.93
C ASN A 14 -5.15 -5.25 8.97
N LEU A 15 -5.05 -4.57 7.81
CA LEU A 15 -4.99 -3.11 7.81
C LEU A 15 -6.27 -2.60 8.49
N PRO A 16 -6.17 -1.84 9.60
CA PRO A 16 -7.34 -1.49 10.34
C PRO A 16 -8.30 -0.75 9.43
N THR A 17 -9.58 -1.13 9.44
CA THR A 17 -10.60 -0.46 8.62
C THR A 17 -10.68 1.05 8.94
N HIS A 18 -10.23 1.42 10.14
CA HIS A 18 -10.01 2.82 10.54
C HIS A 18 -8.82 3.50 9.86
N ALA A 19 -7.75 2.82 9.43
CA ALA A 19 -6.61 3.47 8.75
C ALA A 19 -7.01 3.94 7.33
N VAL A 20 -7.77 3.09 6.61
CA VAL A 20 -8.35 3.47 5.31
C VAL A 20 -9.46 4.50 5.51
N SER A 21 -10.37 4.30 6.48
CA SER A 21 -11.51 5.22 6.66
C SER A 21 -11.17 6.54 7.38
N ALA A 22 -10.18 6.60 8.26
CA ALA A 22 -9.75 7.82 8.93
C ALA A 22 -9.10 8.80 7.93
N VAL A 23 -8.40 8.28 6.92
CA VAL A 23 -7.90 9.07 5.77
C VAL A 23 -9.02 9.89 5.10
N PHE A 24 -10.25 9.40 5.10
CA PHE A 24 -11.37 10.04 4.40
C PHE A 24 -12.25 10.92 5.30
N LYS A 25 -12.03 10.95 6.62
CA LYS A 25 -12.94 11.61 7.59
C LYS A 25 -12.49 13.01 8.05
N THR A 26 -11.26 13.44 7.75
CA THR A 26 -10.70 14.72 8.21
C THR A 26 -10.63 15.77 7.09
N LYS A 27 -10.74 17.07 7.44
CA LYS A 27 -10.63 18.19 6.48
C LYS A 27 -9.28 18.21 5.76
N LEU A 28 -8.22 17.80 6.45
CA LEU A 28 -6.89 17.56 5.86
C LEU A 28 -6.74 16.07 5.61
N ARG A 29 -6.71 15.68 4.33
CA ARG A 29 -6.52 14.28 3.91
C ARG A 29 -5.08 14.07 3.48
N PRO A 30 -4.43 12.96 3.85
CA PRO A 30 -3.16 12.56 3.26
C PRO A 30 -3.28 12.46 1.73
N ARG A 31 -2.29 13.02 1.01
CA ARG A 31 -2.23 12.93 -0.46
C ARG A 31 -1.93 11.51 -0.95
N LEU A 32 -1.19 10.74 -0.15
CA LEU A 32 -0.85 9.34 -0.41
C LEU A 32 -1.39 8.47 0.73
N ILE A 33 -1.84 7.27 0.37
CA ILE A 33 -2.40 6.30 1.29
C ILE A 33 -1.49 5.08 1.28
N GLY A 34 -1.05 4.68 2.46
CA GLY A 34 -0.52 3.35 2.79
C GLY A 34 0.69 2.83 2.00
N PRO A 35 1.56 2.03 2.62
CA PRO A 35 2.39 1.12 1.85
C PRO A 35 1.52 0.00 1.30
N PHE A 36 1.54 -0.19 -0.02
CA PHE A 36 0.96 -1.35 -0.67
C PHE A 36 2.07 -2.19 -1.31
N LYS A 37 1.95 -3.51 -1.20
CA LYS A 37 2.91 -4.42 -1.83
C LYS A 37 2.69 -4.42 -3.34
N VAL A 38 3.76 -4.29 -4.11
CA VAL A 38 3.73 -4.53 -5.55
C VAL A 38 3.67 -6.03 -5.82
N VAL A 39 2.68 -6.47 -6.60
CA VAL A 39 2.49 -7.87 -7.01
C VAL A 39 3.14 -8.12 -8.37
N VAL A 40 2.92 -7.21 -9.33
CA VAL A 40 3.41 -7.34 -10.71
C VAL A 40 3.87 -5.98 -11.22
N LYS A 41 4.97 -5.95 -11.96
CA LYS A 41 5.41 -4.80 -12.76
C LYS A 41 5.23 -5.12 -14.24
N LYS A 42 4.52 -4.25 -14.97
CA LYS A 42 4.31 -4.36 -16.42
C LYS A 42 4.57 -3.00 -17.08
N GLY A 43 5.74 -2.84 -17.69
CA GLY A 43 6.15 -1.56 -18.27
C GLY A 43 6.13 -0.44 -17.24
N LEU A 44 5.30 0.58 -17.48
CA LEU A 44 5.11 1.73 -16.59
C LEU A 44 3.94 1.54 -15.61
N ALA A 45 3.33 0.35 -15.56
CA ALA A 45 2.22 0.03 -14.69
C ALA A 45 2.62 -1.00 -13.61
N TYR A 46 2.16 -0.76 -12.39
CA TYR A 46 2.35 -1.65 -11.25
C TYR A 46 1.00 -2.15 -10.75
N THR A 47 0.88 -3.45 -10.54
CA THR A 47 -0.25 -4.04 -9.83
C THR A 47 0.06 -4.08 -8.36
N LEU A 48 -0.77 -3.43 -7.54
CA LEU A 48 -0.64 -3.40 -6.08
C LEU A 48 -1.57 -4.45 -5.45
N ASN A 49 -1.13 -5.01 -4.34
CA ASN A 49 -1.97 -5.83 -3.48
C ASN A 49 -2.87 -4.92 -2.67
N LEU A 50 -4.08 -4.65 -3.18
CA LEU A 50 -5.04 -3.80 -2.52
C LEU A 50 -5.93 -4.62 -1.57
N PRO A 51 -6.29 -4.09 -0.38
CA PRO A 51 -7.27 -4.71 0.48
C PRO A 51 -8.61 -4.83 -0.23
N LYS A 52 -9.32 -5.96 -0.05
CA LYS A 52 -10.61 -6.23 -0.71
C LYS A 52 -11.70 -5.19 -0.39
N LYS A 53 -11.57 -4.50 0.75
CA LYS A 53 -12.46 -3.40 1.19
C LYS A 53 -12.25 -2.11 0.39
N MET A 54 -11.12 -1.96 -0.31
CA MET A 54 -10.80 -0.78 -1.10
C MET A 54 -11.30 -0.97 -2.54
N ARG A 55 -12.38 -0.26 -2.90
CA ARG A 55 -12.97 -0.26 -4.26
C ARG A 55 -12.15 0.61 -5.24
N ALA A 56 -10.83 0.42 -5.27
CA ALA A 56 -9.94 1.08 -6.21
C ALA A 56 -9.35 0.08 -7.21
N HIS A 57 -8.95 0.57 -8.39
CA HIS A 57 -8.33 -0.28 -9.39
C HIS A 57 -6.92 -0.71 -8.92
N PRO A 58 -6.55 -2.01 -8.99
CA PRO A 58 -5.28 -2.49 -8.46
C PRO A 58 -4.05 -2.09 -9.29
N VAL A 59 -4.23 -1.60 -10.51
CA VAL A 59 -3.12 -1.22 -11.40
C VAL A 59 -2.93 0.29 -11.42
N TYR A 60 -1.70 0.74 -11.19
CA TYR A 60 -1.34 2.16 -11.15
C TYR A 60 -0.14 2.46 -12.03
N TYR A 61 -0.15 3.65 -12.65
CA TYR A 61 0.99 4.19 -13.37
C TYR A 61 2.11 4.59 -12.40
N VAL A 62 3.37 4.40 -12.80
CA VAL A 62 4.56 4.67 -11.97
C VAL A 62 4.59 6.09 -11.39
N GLY A 63 4.13 7.10 -12.14
CA GLY A 63 4.11 8.49 -11.69
C GLY A 63 3.09 8.79 -10.57
N LEU A 64 2.18 7.86 -10.28
CA LEU A 64 1.22 7.96 -9.17
C LEU A 64 1.72 7.28 -7.90
N LEU A 65 2.87 6.60 -7.96
CA LEU A 65 3.42 5.83 -6.85
C LEU A 65 4.65 6.53 -6.27
N LYS A 66 4.75 6.52 -4.94
CA LYS A 66 5.95 6.93 -4.22
C LYS A 66 6.63 5.69 -3.64
N PRO A 67 7.95 5.52 -3.81
CA PRO A 67 8.69 4.46 -3.12
C PRO A 67 8.47 4.56 -1.62
N TYR A 68 8.26 3.42 -0.97
CA TYR A 68 8.17 3.38 0.49
C TYR A 68 9.53 3.70 1.09
N GLN A 69 9.58 4.76 1.90
CA GLN A 69 10.75 5.11 2.71
C GLN A 69 10.47 4.62 4.12
N ASP A 70 11.33 3.73 4.59
CA ASP A 70 11.23 3.25 5.96
C ASP A 70 11.63 4.39 6.91
N PRO A 71 10.73 4.85 7.80
CA PRO A 71 11.00 5.98 8.66
C PRO A 71 12.18 5.73 9.63
N MET A 72 12.52 4.46 9.91
CA MET A 72 13.66 4.11 10.76
C MET A 72 15.00 4.17 9.99
N LYS A 73 14.98 4.07 8.65
CA LYS A 73 16.20 4.21 7.83
C LYS A 73 16.60 5.66 7.54
N VAL A 74 15.67 6.61 7.70
CA VAL A 74 15.95 8.04 7.46
C VAL A 74 16.75 8.68 8.61
N GLN A 75 16.81 8.06 9.79
CA GLN A 75 17.50 8.62 10.97
C GLN A 75 19.00 8.28 11.05
N MET A 76 19.56 7.56 10.08
CA MET A 76 20.97 7.13 10.07
C MET A 76 21.84 7.89 9.06
N GLU A 77 21.32 8.96 8.46
CA GLU A 77 22.08 9.88 7.59
C GLU A 77 22.19 11.27 8.22
#